data_AF-A0A1I3I107-F1
#
_entry.id   AF-A0A1I3I107-F1
#
_cell.length_a   1.000
_cell.length_b   1.000
_cell.length_c   1.000
_cell.angle_alpha   90.00
_cell.angle_beta   90.00
_cell.angle_gamma   90.00
#
_symmetry.space_group_name_H-M   'P 1'
#
loop_
_entity.id
_entity.type
_entity.pdbx_description
1 polymer ?
#
loop_
_entity_poly.entity_id
_entity_poly.type
_entity_poly.pdbx_seq_one_letter_code
_entity_poly.pdbx_strand_id
1 'polypeptide(L)' 'MDSMVLKDSNQAAIDYYDLYVSIRRALREGKMEISDAEAYLAYKELFLTKEAKQLAQDMIKHIKD' A
#
# COMPACT_ATOMS: atom_id res chain seq x y z
N MET A 1 11.60 -10.84 -20.33
CA MET A 1 10.56 -9.83 -20.04
C MET A 1 10.04 -9.93 -18.62
N ASP A 2 10.07 -11.11 -17.97
CA ASP A 2 9.60 -11.28 -16.58
C ASP A 2 10.33 -10.41 -15.54
N SER A 3 11.65 -10.23 -15.63
CA SER A 3 12.38 -9.50 -14.59
C SER A 3 12.08 -7.99 -14.55
N MET A 4 11.51 -7.43 -15.63
CA MET A 4 11.18 -6.01 -15.71
C MET A 4 9.82 -5.76 -15.04
N VAL A 5 8.83 -6.61 -15.35
CA VAL A 5 7.52 -6.61 -14.70
C VAL A 5 7.63 -6.90 -13.19
N LEU A 6 8.50 -7.83 -12.79
CA LEU A 6 8.78 -8.14 -11.38
C LEU A 6 9.42 -6.96 -10.62
N LYS A 7 10.33 -6.21 -11.26
CA LYS A 7 10.91 -4.99 -10.67
C LYS A 7 9.84 -3.92 -10.45
N ASP A 8 8.94 -3.77 -11.40
CA ASP A 8 7.82 -2.84 -11.32
C ASP A 8 6.82 -3.25 -10.23
N SER A 9 6.53 -4.56 -10.09
CA SER A 9 5.67 -5.09 -9.01
C SER A 9 6.24 -4.82 -7.62
N ASN A 10 7.56 -5.01 -7.42
CA ASN A 10 8.21 -4.73 -6.15
C ASN A 10 8.16 -3.24 -5.81
N GLN A 11 8.47 -2.36 -6.76
CA GLN A 11 8.43 -0.92 -6.52
C GLN A 11 7.00 -0.44 -6.22
N ALA A 12 6.01 -0.90 -6.99
CA ALA A 12 4.62 -0.57 -6.76
C ALA A 12 4.12 -1.07 -5.38
N ALA A 13 4.60 -2.23 -4.93
CA ALA A 13 4.29 -2.74 -3.60
C ALA A 13 4.89 -1.88 -2.47
N ILE A 14 6.15 -1.46 -2.62
CA ILE A 14 6.85 -0.57 -1.68
C ILE A 14 6.13 0.77 -1.62
N ASP A 15 5.81 1.37 -2.77
CA ASP A 15 5.13 2.68 -2.83
C ASP A 15 3.76 2.64 -2.14
N TYR A 16 3.00 1.55 -2.35
CA TYR A 16 1.72 1.34 -1.68
C TYR A 16 1.88 1.12 -0.17
N TYR A 17 2.89 0.35 0.24
CA TYR A 17 3.21 0.15 1.65
C TYR A 17 3.56 1.47 2.37
N ASP A 18 4.43 2.29 1.77
CA ASP A 18 4.82 3.59 2.32
C ASP A 18 3.60 4.53 2.45
N LEU A 19 2.72 4.51 1.43
CA LEU A 19 1.46 5.23 1.48
C LEU A 19 0.58 4.76 2.65
N TYR A 20 0.42 3.44 2.83
CA TYR A 20 -0.35 2.87 3.91
C TYR A 20 0.18 3.34 5.29
N VAL A 21 1.49 3.30 5.49
CA VAL A 21 2.12 3.77 6.74
C VAL A 21 1.86 5.27 6.96
N SER A 22 1.98 6.09 5.92
CA SER A 22 1.69 7.52 5.99
C SER A 22 0.23 7.80 6.37
N ILE A 23 -0.72 7.10 5.75
CA ILE A 23 -2.15 7.21 6.06
C ILE A 23 -2.43 6.79 7.50
N ARG A 24 -1.83 5.68 7.95
CA ARG A 24 -1.96 5.22 9.33
C ARG A 24 -1.47 6.24 10.34
N ARG A 25 -0.37 6.93 10.04
CA ARG A 25 0.13 8.03 10.86
C ARG A 25 -0.84 9.21 10.87
N ALA A 26 -1.37 9.60 9.71
CA ALA A 26 -2.37 10.67 9.63
C ALA A 26 -3.63 10.36 10.43
N LEU A 27 -4.11 9.10 10.41
CA LEU A 27 -5.23 8.61 11.22
C LEU A 27 -4.92 8.72 12.73
N ARG A 28 -3.73 8.27 13.17
CA ARG A 28 -3.29 8.39 14.57
C ARG A 28 -3.19 9.85 15.04
N GLU A 29 -2.80 10.76 14.14
CA GLU A 29 -2.70 12.19 14.41
C GLU A 29 -4.05 12.93 14.28
N GLY A 30 -5.14 12.24 13.93
CA GLY A 30 -6.48 12.84 13.74
C GLY A 30 -6.54 13.80 12.54
N LYS A 31 -5.63 13.66 11.57
CA LYS A 31 -5.53 14.52 10.38
C LYS A 31 -6.30 13.99 9.17
N MET A 32 -6.90 12.82 9.30
CA MET A 32 -7.63 12.13 8.25
C MET A 32 -8.75 11.29 8.89
N GLU A 33 -9.90 11.22 8.23
CA GLU A 33 -11.01 10.35 8.64
C GLU A 33 -10.77 8.91 8.18
N ILE A 34 -11.26 7.94 8.96
CA ILE A 34 -11.10 6.51 8.65
C ILE A 34 -11.74 6.18 7.30
N SER A 35 -12.94 6.71 7.01
CA SER A 35 -13.64 6.48 5.74
C SER A 35 -12.85 6.98 4.53
N ASP A 36 -12.18 8.13 4.67
CA ASP A 36 -11.40 8.73 3.59
C ASP A 36 -10.11 7.94 3.34
N ALA A 37 -9.46 7.49 4.42
CA ALA A 37 -8.31 6.61 4.36
C ALA A 37 -8.63 5.29 3.65
N GLU A 38 -9.73 4.63 4.02
CA GLU A 38 -10.16 3.36 3.41
C GLU A 38 -10.50 3.53 1.93
N ALA A 39 -11.27 4.56 1.57
CA ALA A 39 -11.62 4.84 0.18
C ALA A 39 -10.38 5.13 -0.68
N TYR A 40 -9.42 5.89 -0.14
CA TYR A 40 -8.20 6.23 -0.86
C TYR A 40 -7.27 5.03 -1.03
N LEU A 41 -7.11 4.20 0.00
CA LEU A 41 -6.36 2.95 -0.10
C LEU A 41 -6.99 2.01 -1.12
N ALA A 42 -8.31 1.81 -1.07
CA ALA A 42 -9.04 0.97 -2.02
C ALA A 42 -8.86 1.46 -3.47
N TYR A 43 -8.93 2.78 -3.70
CA TYR A 43 -8.65 3.36 -5.02
C TYR A 43 -7.23 3.07 -5.48
N LYS A 44 -6.23 3.20 -4.59
CA LYS A 44 -4.83 2.94 -4.93
C LYS A 44 -4.54 1.47 -5.22
N GLU A 45 -5.22 0.54 -4.54
CA GLU A 45 -5.10 -0.89 -4.84
C GLU A 45 -5.53 -1.26 -6.25
N LEU A 46 -6.41 -0.49 -6.90
CA LEU A 46 -6.86 -0.75 -8.28
C LEU A 46 -5.73 -0.60 -9.31
N PHE A 47 -4.67 0.15 -8.99
CA PHE A 47 -3.52 0.35 -9.86
C PHE A 47 -2.41 -0.68 -9.64
N LEU A 48 -2.54 -1.54 -8.64
CA LEU A 48 -1.57 -2.58 -8.37
C LEU A 48 -1.83 -3.81 -9.23
N THR A 49 -0.75 -4.43 -9.71
CA THR A 49 -0.82 -5.79 -10.21
C THR A 49 -1.19 -6.73 -9.06
N LYS A 50 -1.72 -7.92 -9.38
CA LYS A 50 -2.03 -8.94 -8.37
C LYS A 50 -0.81 -9.29 -7.51
N GLU A 51 0.36 -9.34 -8.12
CA GLU A 51 1.63 -9.61 -7.44
C GLU A 51 2.04 -8.46 -6.52
N ALA A 52 2.03 -7.21 -7.01
CA ALA A 52 2.35 -6.05 -6.20
C ALA A 52 1.41 -5.92 -4.99
N LYS A 53 0.12 -6.20 -5.18
CA LYS A 53 -0.87 -6.21 -4.10
C LYS A 53 -0.54 -7.27 -3.04
N GLN A 54 -0.20 -8.49 -3.46
CA GLN A 54 0.16 -9.56 -2.54
C GLN A 54 1.41 -9.20 -1.73
N LEU A 55 2.45 -8.70 -2.40
CA LEU A 55 3.69 -8.25 -1.76
C LEU A 55 3.43 -7.15 -0.73
N ALA A 56 2.65 -6.13 -1.10
CA ALA A 56 2.35 -5.03 -0.20
C ALA A 56 1.53 -5.49 1.01
N GLN A 57 0.56 -6.39 0.82
CA GLN A 57 -0.21 -6.98 1.92
C GLN A 57 0.67 -7.78 2.87
N ASP A 58 1.66 -8.52 2.36
CA ASP A 58 2.58 -9.26 3.21
C ASP A 58 3.50 -8.30 3.99
N MET A 59 3.97 -7.21 3.38
CA MET A 59 4.70 -6.15 4.09
C MET A 59 3.85 -5.53 5.21
N ILE A 60 2.57 -5.21 4.93
CA ILE A 60 1.64 -4.64 5.91
C ILE A 60 1.39 -5.59 7.09
N LYS A 61 1.21 -6.89 6.85
CA LYS A 61 1.03 -7.90 7.92
C LYS A 61 2.23 -7.96 8.88
N HIS A 62 3.42 -7.62 8.41
CA HIS A 62 4.65 -7.63 9.20
C HIS A 62 4.92 -6.32 9.94
N ILE A 63 4.06 -5.31 9.79
CA ILE A 63 4.12 -4.10 10.62
C ILE A 63 3.84 -4.51 12.07
N LYS A 64 4.86 -4.48 12.92
CA LYS A 64 4.68 -4.54 14.38
C LYS A 64 4.19 -3.18 14.83
N ASP A 65 2.98 -3.15 15.36
CA ASP A 65 2.32 -1.97 15.90
C ASP A 65 3.06 -1.33 17.07
#